data_AF-A0A1R2CD88-F1
#
_entry.id   AF-A0A1R2CD88-F1
#
_cell.length_a   1.000
_cell.length_b   1.000
_cell.length_c   1.000
_cell.angle_alpha   90.00
_cell.angle_beta   90.00
_cell.angle_gamma   90.00
#
_symmetry.space_group_name_H-M   'P 1'
#
loop_
_entity.id
_entity.type
_entity.pdbx_description
1 polymer ?
#
loop_
_entity_poly.entity_id
_entity_poly.type
_entity_poly.pdbx_seq_one_letter_code
_entity_poly.pdbx_strand_id
1 'polypeptide(L)'
;MSRPKFVLLLITLIISCYSQTDNVVYRLFEKEDSDNDGKLTTSQFIEGLISAFVNMGVENDKQSINDFGWEFAGHKKTKGSIPLAVVNQWIQTDELRLSFIEWKYISEEGEAHHLPGHKHFSKKKGF
;
A
#
# COMPACT_ATOMS: atom_id res chain seq x y z
N MET A 1 -28.90 11.63 -32.67
CA MET A 1 -28.52 10.93 -31.42
C MET A 1 -27.05 10.55 -31.49
N SER A 2 -26.14 11.35 -30.91
CA SER A 2 -24.68 11.09 -30.89
C SER A 2 -24.22 10.85 -29.45
N ARG A 3 -24.67 9.74 -28.84
CA ARG A 3 -24.29 9.32 -27.48
C ARG A 3 -22.94 8.60 -27.34
N PRO A 4 -22.36 7.89 -28.33
CA PRO A 4 -21.14 7.10 -28.08
C PRO A 4 -19.89 7.95 -27.87
N LYS A 5 -19.84 9.17 -28.45
CA LYS A 5 -18.69 10.08 -28.32
C LYS A 5 -18.53 10.64 -26.91
N PHE A 6 -19.64 10.91 -26.21
CA PHE A 6 -19.61 11.40 -24.83
C PHE A 6 -19.15 10.31 -23.85
N VAL A 7 -19.62 9.07 -24.04
CA VAL A 7 -19.19 7.94 -23.21
C VAL A 7 -17.70 7.67 -23.39
N LEU A 8 -17.21 7.68 -24.63
CA LEU A 8 -15.78 7.50 -24.91
C LEU A 8 -14.93 8.62 -24.27
N LEU A 9 -15.33 9.88 -24.41
CA LEU A 9 -14.67 11.02 -23.78
C LEU A 9 -14.60 10.88 -22.25
N LEU A 10 -15.69 10.44 -21.63
CA LEU A 10 -15.79 10.30 -20.19
C LEU A 10 -14.92 9.14 -19.67
N ILE A 11 -14.87 8.01 -20.40
CA ILE A 11 -13.96 6.90 -20.12
C ILE A 11 -12.49 7.37 -20.23
N THR A 12 -12.12 8.07 -21.30
CA THR A 12 -10.75 8.58 -21.48
C THR A 12 -10.35 9.57 -20.38
N LEU A 13 -11.26 10.44 -19.96
CA LEU A 13 -11.04 11.37 -18.86
C LEU A 13 -10.78 10.63 -17.54
N ILE A 14 -11.61 9.63 -17.22
CA ILE A 14 -11.44 8.80 -16.02
C ILE A 14 -10.07 8.12 -16.03
N ILE A 15 -9.70 7.45 -17.13
CA ILE A 15 -8.39 6.77 -17.26
C ILE A 15 -7.23 7.75 -17.05
N SER A 16 -7.34 8.96 -17.61
CA SER A 16 -6.29 9.99 -17.47
C SER A 16 -6.15 10.47 -16.03
N CYS A 17 -7.26 10.65 -15.31
CA CYS A 17 -7.25 11.03 -13.89
C CYS A 17 -6.61 9.94 -13.00
N TYR A 18 -6.92 8.65 -13.24
CA TYR A 18 -6.29 7.55 -12.51
C TYR A 18 -4.78 7.51 -12.76
N SER A 19 -4.36 7.58 -14.03
CA SER A 19 -2.92 7.58 -14.37
C SER A 19 -2.16 8.75 -13.76
N GLN A 20 -2.79 9.93 -13.62
CA GLN A 20 -2.17 11.08 -12.96
C GLN A 20 -2.00 10.85 -11.45
N THR A 21 -3.00 10.23 -10.81
CA THR A 21 -2.95 9.89 -9.38
C THR A 21 -1.82 8.90 -9.11
N ASP A 22 -1.72 7.84 -9.90
CA ASP A 22 -0.65 6.83 -9.77
C ASP A 22 0.75 7.45 -9.90
N ASN A 23 0.92 8.40 -10.82
CA ASN A 23 2.19 9.12 -10.99
C ASN A 23 2.54 9.96 -9.75
N VAL A 24 1.56 10.66 -9.17
CA VAL A 24 1.76 11.44 -7.95
C VAL A 24 2.16 10.53 -6.79
N VAL A 25 1.47 9.40 -6.62
CA VAL A 25 1.78 8.42 -5.57
C VAL A 25 3.17 7.83 -5.76
N TYR A 26 3.52 7.42 -6.98
CA TYR A 26 4.83 6.87 -7.29
C TYR A 26 5.96 7.86 -6.98
N ARG A 27 5.78 9.15 -7.28
CA ARG A 27 6.76 10.20 -6.92
C ARG A 27 6.98 10.34 -5.42
N LEU A 28 5.99 10.03 -4.59
CA LEU A 28 6.16 10.04 -3.13
C LEU A 28 7.13 8.94 -2.71
N PHE A 29 7.07 7.76 -3.33
CA PHE A 29 8.04 6.68 -3.10
C PHE A 29 9.42 6.99 -3.68
N GLU A 30 9.50 7.57 -4.88
CA GLU A 30 10.79 7.98 -5.47
C GLU A 30 11.55 8.98 -4.57
N LYS A 31 10.82 9.89 -3.91
CA LYS A 31 11.43 10.86 -2.99
C LYS A 31 12.12 10.21 -1.80
N GLU A 32 11.67 9.03 -1.38
CA GLU A 32 12.23 8.32 -0.23
C GLU A 32 13.49 7.51 -0.58
N ASP A 33 13.78 7.28 -1.87
CA ASP A 33 15.04 6.69 -2.37
C ASP A 33 16.21 7.66 -2.19
N SER A 34 16.67 7.77 -0.94
CA SER A 34 17.64 8.77 -0.50
C SER A 34 19.03 8.56 -1.10
N ASP A 35 19.42 7.32 -1.37
CA ASP A 35 20.69 6.95 -2.02
C ASP A 35 20.59 6.84 -3.55
N ASN A 36 19.38 6.98 -4.12
CA ASN A 36 19.09 6.97 -5.56
C ASN A 36 19.59 5.67 -6.24
N ASP A 37 19.46 4.54 -5.55
CA ASP A 37 19.89 3.24 -6.05
C ASP A 37 18.79 2.49 -6.84
N GLY A 38 17.61 3.11 -6.94
CA GLY A 38 16.42 2.56 -7.59
C GLY A 38 15.64 1.59 -6.69
N LYS A 39 15.97 1.50 -5.40
CA LYS A 39 15.34 0.62 -4.43
C LYS A 39 15.06 1.37 -3.13
N LEU A 40 14.10 0.85 -2.39
CA LEU A 40 13.76 1.33 -1.07
C LEU A 40 14.12 0.26 -0.05
N THR A 41 14.82 0.64 1.01
CA THR A 41 14.81 -0.14 2.24
C THR A 41 13.38 -0.26 2.77
N THR A 42 13.11 -1.25 3.62
CA THR A 42 11.76 -1.38 4.21
C THR A 42 11.32 -0.11 4.94
N SER A 43 12.24 0.61 5.59
CA SER A 43 11.92 1.88 6.25
C SER A 43 11.50 2.96 5.24
N GLN A 44 12.26 3.14 4.15
CA GLN A 44 11.92 4.12 3.11
C GLN A 44 10.59 3.77 2.42
N PHE A 45 10.32 2.49 2.21
CA PHE A 45 9.04 2.03 1.70
C PHE A 45 7.88 2.40 2.64
N ILE A 46 8.03 2.19 3.95
CA ILE A 46 6.99 2.52 4.93
C ILE A 46 6.76 4.03 5.01
N GLU A 47 7.80 4.85 5.00
CA GLU A 47 7.66 6.31 4.96
C GLU A 47 6.94 6.78 3.69
N GLY A 48 7.29 6.19 2.54
CA GLY A 48 6.60 6.44 1.27
C GLY A 48 5.14 6.03 1.33
N LEU A 49 4.82 4.92 1.98
CA LEU A 49 3.46 4.42 2.16
C LEU A 49 2.62 5.33 3.07
N ILE A 50 3.18 5.79 4.18
CA ILE A 50 2.55 6.78 5.07
C ILE A 50 2.26 8.07 4.30
N SER A 51 3.24 8.57 3.56
CA SER A 51 3.09 9.77 2.74
C SER A 51 1.98 9.59 1.70
N ALA A 52 1.99 8.47 0.97
CA ALA A 52 0.99 8.16 -0.05
C ALA A 52 -0.41 8.08 0.53
N PHE A 53 -0.63 7.29 1.59
CA PHE A 53 -1.97 7.03 2.12
C PHE A 53 -2.58 8.28 2.76
N VAL A 54 -1.76 9.10 3.45
CA VAL A 54 -2.21 10.38 4.01
C VAL A 54 -2.55 11.36 2.89
N ASN A 55 -1.71 11.51 1.87
CA ASN A 55 -1.96 12.45 0.76
C ASN A 55 -3.17 12.04 -0.09
N MET A 56 -3.43 10.74 -0.24
CA MET A 56 -4.60 10.21 -0.93
C MET A 56 -5.87 10.20 -0.07
N GLY A 57 -5.76 10.44 1.24
CA GLY A 57 -6.88 10.33 2.18
C GLY A 57 -7.38 8.89 2.38
N VAL A 58 -6.51 7.89 2.17
CA VAL A 58 -6.83 6.47 2.41
C VAL A 58 -6.89 6.17 3.90
N GLU A 59 -5.90 6.66 4.66
CA GLU A 59 -5.79 6.52 6.11
C GLU A 59 -4.99 7.69 6.68
N ASN A 60 -5.37 8.16 7.87
CA ASN A 60 -4.67 9.23 8.59
C ASN A 60 -3.91 8.71 9.82
N ASP A 61 -4.25 7.52 10.33
CA ASP A 61 -3.48 6.89 11.40
C ASP A 61 -2.16 6.32 10.87
N LYS A 62 -1.08 7.07 11.11
CA LYS A 62 0.28 6.67 10.72
C LYS A 62 0.74 5.37 11.36
N GLN A 63 0.27 5.05 12.57
CA GLN A 63 0.65 3.80 13.23
C GLN A 63 0.03 2.61 12.50
N SER A 64 -1.27 2.68 12.19
CA SER A 64 -1.95 1.67 11.38
C SER A 64 -1.26 1.43 10.03
N ILE A 65 -0.86 2.51 9.33
CA ILE A 65 -0.15 2.40 8.05
C ILE A 65 1.24 1.75 8.22
N ASN A 66 1.95 2.09 9.30
CA ASN A 66 3.26 1.52 9.62
C ASN A 66 3.16 0.01 9.87
N ASP A 67 2.21 -0.42 10.70
CA ASP A 67 1.98 -1.82 11.04
C ASP A 67 1.65 -2.64 9.79
N PHE A 68 0.74 -2.13 8.94
CA PHE A 68 0.47 -2.72 7.63
C PHE A 68 1.74 -2.79 6.75
N GLY A 69 2.53 -1.73 6.68
CA GLY A 69 3.73 -1.68 5.85
C GLY A 69 4.75 -2.75 6.21
N TRP A 70 4.94 -3.02 7.51
CA TRP A 70 5.79 -4.13 7.97
C TRP A 70 5.24 -5.50 7.58
N GLU A 71 3.95 -5.73 7.80
CA GLU A 71 3.32 -7.00 7.46
C GLU A 71 3.34 -7.27 5.95
N PHE A 72 3.01 -6.25 5.16
CA PHE A 72 3.00 -6.34 3.70
C PHE A 72 4.41 -6.65 3.16
N ALA A 73 5.43 -5.89 3.59
CA ALA A 73 6.82 -6.14 3.18
C ALA A 73 7.31 -7.52 3.62
N GLY A 74 6.92 -7.96 4.83
CA GLY A 74 7.21 -9.29 5.35
C GLY A 74 6.59 -10.40 4.50
N HIS A 75 5.31 -10.27 4.15
CA HIS A 75 4.57 -11.23 3.33
C HIS A 75 5.14 -11.33 1.91
N LYS A 76 5.54 -10.19 1.33
CA LYS A 76 6.21 -10.12 0.01
C LYS A 76 7.63 -10.66 0.01
N LYS A 77 8.19 -11.03 1.17
CA LYS A 77 9.55 -11.59 1.32
C LYS A 77 10.61 -10.72 0.65
N THR A 78 10.51 -9.41 0.83
CA THR A 78 11.35 -8.40 0.16
C THR A 78 12.83 -8.45 0.54
N LYS A 79 13.21 -9.26 1.55
CA LYS A 79 14.59 -9.37 2.05
C LYS A 79 15.21 -8.01 2.45
N GLY A 80 14.38 -7.03 2.81
CA GLY A 80 14.82 -5.72 3.30
C GLY A 80 15.05 -4.66 2.22
N SER A 81 14.87 -4.98 0.93
CA SER A 81 15.01 -4.03 -0.17
C SER A 81 13.95 -4.27 -1.24
N ILE A 82 13.32 -3.18 -1.70
CA ILE A 82 12.16 -3.20 -2.58
C ILE A 82 12.47 -2.31 -3.79
N PRO A 83 12.66 -2.87 -5.00
CA PRO A 83 12.88 -2.05 -6.19
C PRO A 83 11.70 -1.11 -6.45
N LEU A 84 11.98 0.15 -6.81
CA LEU A 84 10.95 1.14 -7.14
C LEU A 84 10.03 0.67 -8.27
N ALA A 85 10.57 -0.06 -9.25
CA ALA A 85 9.78 -0.66 -10.33
C ALA A 85 8.69 -1.63 -9.81
N VAL A 86 8.96 -2.36 -8.73
CA VAL A 86 7.99 -3.27 -8.09
C VAL A 86 6.93 -2.46 -7.35
N VAL A 87 7.33 -1.39 -6.65
CA VAL A 87 6.38 -0.47 -5.99
C VAL A 87 5.44 0.16 -7.01
N ASN A 88 5.97 0.60 -8.15
CA ASN A 88 5.17 1.13 -9.25
C ASN A 88 4.14 0.11 -9.76
N GLN A 89 4.53 -1.15 -9.89
CA GLN A 89 3.60 -2.22 -10.27
C GLN A 89 2.47 -2.38 -9.23
N TRP A 90 2.79 -2.34 -7.93
CA TRP A 90 1.77 -2.43 -6.88
C TRP A 90 0.82 -1.23 -6.86
N ILE A 91 1.31 -0.03 -7.22
CA ILE A 91 0.47 1.16 -7.40
C ILE A 91 -0.46 0.98 -8.60
N GLN A 92 0.08 0.62 -9.77
CA GLN A 92 -0.69 0.44 -11.01
C GLN A 92 -1.75 -0.66 -10.94
N THR A 93 -1.55 -1.64 -10.06
CA THR A 93 -2.50 -2.74 -9.82
C THR A 93 -3.41 -2.49 -8.63
N ASP A 94 -3.30 -1.32 -7.98
CA ASP A 94 -4.03 -0.95 -6.75
C ASP A 94 -3.80 -1.93 -5.58
N GLU A 95 -2.73 -2.73 -5.65
CA GLU A 95 -2.47 -3.83 -4.71
C GLU A 95 -2.20 -3.31 -3.29
N LEU A 96 -1.50 -2.17 -3.15
CA LEU A 96 -1.23 -1.56 -1.84
C LEU A 96 -2.54 -1.19 -1.13
N ARG A 97 -3.46 -0.54 -1.85
CA ARG A 97 -4.73 -0.06 -1.29
C ARG A 97 -5.66 -1.21 -0.96
N LEU A 98 -5.81 -2.17 -1.87
CA LEU A 98 -6.66 -3.34 -1.67
C LEU A 98 -6.17 -4.19 -0.50
N SER A 99 -4.86 -4.43 -0.41
CA SER A 99 -4.26 -5.19 0.68
C SER A 99 -4.41 -4.48 2.02
N PHE A 100 -4.33 -3.15 2.05
CA PHE A 100 -4.55 -2.38 3.28
C PHE A 100 -6.00 -2.50 3.79
N ILE A 101 -6.98 -2.38 2.89
CA ILE A 101 -8.40 -2.52 3.25
C ILE A 101 -8.69 -3.92 3.79
N GLU A 102 -8.18 -4.96 3.13
CA GLU A 102 -8.31 -6.35 3.58
C GLU A 102 -7.64 -6.57 4.94
N TRP A 103 -6.39 -6.11 5.09
CA TRP A 103 -5.64 -6.20 6.33
C TRP A 103 -6.38 -5.53 7.49
N LYS A 104 -6.90 -4.32 7.28
CA LYS A 104 -7.63 -3.57 8.30
C LYS A 104 -8.92 -4.28 8.71
N TYR A 105 -9.69 -4.79 7.75
CA TYR A 105 -10.88 -5.58 8.01
C TYR A 105 -10.58 -6.81 8.88
N ILE A 106 -9.52 -7.56 8.55
CA ILE A 106 -9.09 -8.74 9.32
C ILE A 106 -8.65 -8.35 10.73
N SER A 107 -7.87 -7.29 10.87
CA SER A 107 -7.37 -6.81 12.17
C SER A 107 -8.52 -6.36 13.09
N GLU A 108 -9.49 -5.62 12.53
CA GLU A 108 -10.67 -5.16 13.28
C GLU A 108 -11.63 -6.30 13.65
N GLU A 109 -11.87 -7.27 12.76
CA GLU A 109 -12.66 -8.47 13.08
C GLU A 109 -11.94 -9.40 14.07
N GLY A 110 -10.61 -9.51 13.97
CA GLY A 110 -9.78 -10.28 14.90
C GLY A 110 -9.86 -9.73 16.32
N GLU A 111 -9.93 -8.40 16.48
CA GLU A 111 -10.15 -7.75 17.78
C GLU A 111 -11.58 -7.94 18.32
N ALA A 112 -12.60 -7.92 17.45
CA ALA A 112 -14.00 -8.12 17.85
C ALA A 112 -14.27 -9.54 18.41
N HIS A 113 -13.44 -10.52 18.07
CA HIS A 113 -13.54 -11.90 18.56
C HIS A 113 -12.68 -12.21 19.80
N HIS A 114 -11.97 -11.23 20.36
CA HIS A 114 -11.24 -11.40 21.63
C HIS A 114 -12.16 -11.25 22.86
N LEU A 115 -13.06 -12.23 23.03
CA LEU A 115 -13.49 -12.64 24.38
C LEU A 115 -12.26 -13.23 25.12
N PRO A 116 -12.14 -13.06 26.46
CA PRO A 116 -10.92 -13.38 27.19
C PRO A 116 -10.74 -14.90 27.29
N GLY A 117 -10.01 -15.48 26.34
CA GLY A 117 -9.94 -16.93 26.27
C GLY A 117 -9.04 -17.53 25.22
N HIS A 118 -7.99 -16.86 24.73
CA HIS A 118 -7.00 -17.56 23.90
C HIS A 118 -5.57 -17.13 24.22
N LYS A 119 -4.79 -18.08 24.78
CA LYS A 119 -3.34 -17.99 24.93
C LYS A 119 -2.70 -17.84 23.55
N HIS A 120 -1.92 -16.77 23.36
CA HIS A 120 -0.96 -16.69 22.26
C HIS A 120 0.06 -17.83 22.38
N PHE A 121 -0.01 -18.80 21.47
CA PHE A 121 1.13 -19.69 21.24
C PHE A 121 2.19 -18.92 20.46
N SER A 122 3.15 -18.37 21.21
CA SER A 122 4.45 -17.97 20.69
C SER A 122 5.06 -19.15 19.93
N LYS A 123 5.15 -19.03 18.60
CA LYS A 123 5.93 -19.95 17.77
C LYS A 123 7.42 -19.64 17.98
N LYS A 124 8.01 -20.18 19.06
CA LYS A 124 9.47 -20.26 19.18
C LYS A 124 10.00 -21.22 18.11
N LYS A 125 10.89 -20.72 17.24
CA LYS A 125 11.78 -21.55 16.42
C LYS A 125 13.14 -21.68 17.11
N GLY A 126 13.74 -22.86 16.99
CA GLY A 126 15.12 -23.20 17.37
C GLY A 126 15.15 -24.20 18.54
N PHE A 127 15.83 -25.33 18.49
CA PHE A 127 16.87 -25.88 17.59
C PHE A 127 16.62 -27.38 17.39
#